data_AF-A0A822CUU0-F1
#
_entry.id   AF-A0A822CUU0-F1
#
_cell.length_a   1.000
_cell.length_b   1.000
_cell.length_c   1.000
_cell.angle_alpha   90.00
_cell.angle_beta   90.00
_cell.angle_gamma   90.00
#
_symmetry.space_group_name_H-M   'P 1'
#
loop_
_entity.id
_entity.type
_entity.pdbx_description
1 polymer ?
#
loop_
_entity_poly.entity_id
_entity_poly.type
_entity_poly.pdbx_seq_one_letter_code
_entity_poly.pdbx_strand_id
1 'polypeptide(L)' 'CDDVFSQQLSPVHEGIFRIKPRFETESFDVKCIFENNIGWTVIQRRINGTIDFYRRWNDYKNGFGDLQ' A
#
# COMPACT_ATOMS: atom_id res chain seq x y z
N CYS A 1 -7.63 -0.53 1.99
CA CYS A 1 -7.79 -1.73 1.15
C CYS A 1 -9.01 -2.55 1.54
N ASP A 2 -9.42 -2.58 2.81
CA ASP A 2 -10.68 -3.24 3.21
C ASP A 2 -11.93 -2.64 2.53
N ASP A 3 -12.02 -1.30 2.48
CA ASP A 3 -13.07 -0.61 1.72
C ASP A 3 -13.02 -0.93 0.21
N VAL A 4 -11.81 -1.17 -0.33
CA VAL A 4 -11.62 -1.54 -1.74
C VAL A 4 -12.13 -2.97 -1.99
N PHE A 5 -11.87 -3.89 -1.07
CA PHE A 5 -12.38 -5.27 -1.11
C PHE A 5 -13.91 -5.27 -1.09
N SER A 6 -14.51 -4.49 -0.18
CA SER A 6 -15.96 -4.40 0.00
C SER A 6 -16.70 -3.83 -1.21
N GLN A 7 -16.02 -3.04 -2.06
CA GLN A 7 -16.58 -2.53 -3.31
C GLN A 7 -16.57 -3.55 -4.46
N GLN A 8 -16.15 -4.80 -4.21
CA GLN A 8 -16.03 -5.89 -5.20
C GLN A 8 -15.15 -5.53 -6.40
N LEU A 9 -14.20 -4.60 -6.22
CA LEU A 9 -13.33 -4.10 -7.28
C LEU A 9 -12.17 -5.05 -7.64
N SER A 10 -12.09 -6.26 -7.08
CA SER A 10 -10.96 -7.16 -7.35
C SER A 10 -11.32 -8.64 -7.43
N PRO A 11 -11.27 -9.26 -8.63
CA PRO A 11 -11.14 -10.71 -8.80
C PRO A 11 -9.71 -11.22 -8.53
N VAL A 12 -8.79 -10.35 -8.08
CA VAL A 12 -7.34 -10.60 -7.99
C VAL A 12 -6.90 -10.57 -6.52
N HIS A 13 -5.97 -11.46 -6.13
CA HIS A 13 -5.40 -11.58 -4.78
C HIS A 13 -4.65 -10.32 -4.31
N GLU A 14 -4.09 -9.55 -5.24
CA GLU A 14 -3.37 -8.32 -4.91
C GLU A 14 -3.40 -7.30 -6.06
N GLY A 15 -3.14 -6.03 -5.76
CA GLY A 15 -3.07 -4.97 -6.76
C GLY A 15 -2.69 -3.61 -6.17
N ILE A 16 -2.41 -2.63 -7.04
CA ILE A 16 -2.18 -1.23 -6.65
C ILE A 16 -3.48 -0.47 -6.83
N PHE A 17 -3.92 0.22 -5.78
CA PHE A 17 -5.18 0.97 -5.77
C PHE A 17 -4.95 2.38 -5.23
N ARG A 18 -5.65 3.35 -5.81
CA ARG A 18 -5.65 4.72 -5.30
C ARG A 18 -6.68 4.86 -4.19
N ILE A 19 -6.24 5.20 -2.98
CA ILE A 19 -7.10 5.37 -1.80
C ILE A 19 -7.05 6.80 -1.28
N LYS A 20 -8.08 7.19 -0.51
CA LYS A 20 -8.13 8.47 0.20
C LYS A 20 -8.56 8.24 1.65
N PRO A 21 -7.61 8.14 2.60
CA PRO A 21 -7.93 8.07 4.02
C PRO A 21 -8.70 9.32 4.49
N ARG A 22 -9.52 9.17 5.52
CA ARG A 22 -10.46 10.23 6.00
C ARG A 22 -9.80 11.57 6.29
N PHE A 23 -8.59 11.57 6.83
CA PHE A 23 -7.89 12.79 7.28
C PHE A 23 -6.85 13.30 6.27
N GLU A 24 -6.74 12.64 5.12
CA GLU A 24 -5.82 13.04 4.07
C GLU A 24 -6.52 13.93 3.05
N THR A 25 -5.85 15.00 2.65
CA THR A 25 -6.36 15.94 1.65
C THR A 25 -6.32 15.33 0.26
N GLU A 26 -5.24 14.61 -0.03
CA GLU A 26 -4.96 14.00 -1.32
C GLU A 26 -5.08 12.48 -1.27
N SER A 27 -5.52 11.90 -2.39
CA SER A 27 -5.48 10.45 -2.59
C SER A 27 -4.08 10.02 -3.02
N PHE A 28 -3.66 8.81 -2.67
CA PHE A 28 -2.39 8.22 -3.09
C PHE A 28 -2.52 6.73 -3.35
N ASP A 29 -1.53 6.17 -4.06
CA ASP A 29 -1.53 4.77 -4.47
C ASP A 29 -0.94 3.90 -3.36
N VAL A 30 -1.55 2.73 -3.13
CA VAL A 30 -1.09 1.72 -2.16
C VAL A 30 -1.19 0.32 -2.75
N LYS A 31 -0.34 -0.59 -2.28
CA LYS A 31 -0.49 -2.03 -2.55
C LYS A 31 -1.52 -2.62 -1.59
N CYS A 32 -2.54 -3.25 -2.16
CA CYS A 32 -3.54 -4.03 -1.44
C CYS A 32 -3.30 -5.53 -1.64
N ILE A 33 -3.46 -6.30 -0.56
CA ILE A 33 -3.52 -7.77 -0.58
C ILE A 33 -4.86 -8.19 0.00
N PHE A 34 -5.55 -9.10 -0.68
CA PHE A 34 -6.86 -9.60 -0.28
C PHE A 34 -6.71 -11.06 0.18
N GLU A 35 -6.77 -11.27 1.49
CA GLU A 35 -6.57 -12.58 2.11
C GLU A 35 -7.62 -12.82 3.18
N ASN A 36 -8.19 -14.03 3.20
CA ASN A 36 -9.19 -14.43 4.21
C ASN A 36 -10.39 -13.45 4.31
N ASN A 37 -10.85 -12.95 3.16
CA ASN A 37 -11.91 -11.93 3.05
C ASN A 37 -11.60 -10.60 3.76
N ILE A 38 -10.32 -10.27 3.93
CA ILE A 38 -9.84 -9.00 4.51
C ILE A 38 -8.96 -8.29 3.50
N GLY A 39 -9.16 -6.98 3.33
CA GLY A 39 -8.30 -6.14 2.48
C GLY A 39 -7.17 -5.49 3.26
N TRP A 40 -5.98 -6.10 3.22
CA TRP A 40 -4.77 -5.57 3.86
C TRP A 40 -4.15 -4.43 3.06
N THR A 41 -3.74 -3.37 3.76
CA THR A 41 -2.96 -2.27 3.18
C THR A 41 -1.50 -2.49 3.53
N VAL A 42 -0.65 -2.75 2.53
CA VAL A 42 0.77 -2.98 2.75
C VAL A 42 1.47 -1.64 2.99
N ILE A 43 2.06 -1.47 4.17
CA ILE A 43 2.79 -0.24 4.52
C ILE A 43 4.30 -0.36 4.35
N GLN A 44 4.84 -1.58 4.24
CA GLN A 44 6.27 -1.86 4.15
C GLN A 44 6.48 -3.27 3.57
N ARG A 45 7.39 -3.44 2.60
CA ARG A 45 7.78 -4.74 2.02
C ARG A 45 9.30 -4.83 1.81
N ARG A 46 9.91 -5.98 2.11
CA ARG A 46 11.31 -6.31 1.77
C ARG A 46 11.33 -7.67 1.08
N ILE A 47 12.10 -7.79 0.00
CA ILE A 47 12.16 -9.05 -0.79
C ILE A 47 13.60 -9.59 -0.81
N ASN A 48 14.52 -8.83 -1.37
CA ASN A 48 15.90 -9.28 -1.66
C ASN A 48 16.98 -8.28 -1.21
N GLY A 49 16.61 -7.18 -0.55
CA GLY A 49 17.54 -6.18 -0.03
C GLY A 49 18.10 -5.18 -1.05
N THR A 50 17.52 -5.08 -2.25
CA THR A 50 17.95 -4.11 -3.27
C THR A 50 17.65 -2.65 -2.91
N ILE A 51 16.63 -2.41 -2.09
CA ILE A 51 16.29 -1.08 -1.59
C ILE A 51 16.99 -0.87 -0.26
N ASP A 52 17.79 0.20 -0.17
CA ASP A 52 18.39 0.64 1.09
C ASP A 52 17.31 1.20 2.03
N PHE A 53 17.30 0.70 3.27
CA PHE A 53 16.42 1.16 4.35
C PHE A 53 17.14 2.09 5.32
N TYR A 54 18.47 2.23 5.26
CA TYR A 54 19.19 3.19 6.08
C TYR A 54 19.06 4.60 5.51
N ARG A 55 17.91 5.24 5.81
CA ARG A 55 17.52 6.53 5.23
C ARG A 55 17.26 7.62 6.27
N ARG A 56 17.18 8.87 5.81
CA ARG A 56 16.90 10.01 6.69
C ARG A 56 15.41 10.06 7.04
N TRP A 57 15.09 10.78 8.11
CA TRP A 57 13.71 10.98 8.58
C TRP A 57 12.74 11.40 7.47
N ASN A 58 13.18 12.33 6.60
CA ASN A 58 12.34 12.85 5.54
C ASN A 58 11.93 11.76 4.52
N ASP A 59 12.78 10.77 4.26
CA ASP A 59 12.46 9.68 3.35
C ASP A 59 11.40 8.76 3.97
N TYR A 60 11.52 8.47 5.26
CA TYR A 60 10.52 7.68 5.98
C TYR A 60 9.16 8.38 6.09
N LYS A 61 9.17 9.69 6.28
CA LYS A 61 7.94 10.49 6.38
C LYS A 61 7.18 10.54 5.04
N ASN A 62 7.89 10.67 3.92
CA ASN A 62 7.28 10.86 2.61
C ASN A 62 7.13 9.54 1.80
N GLY A 63 7.77 8.46 2.24
CA GLY A 63 7.80 7.18 1.55
C GLY A 63 8.96 7.04 0.56
N PHE A 64 9.41 5.80 0.34
CA PHE A 64 10.47 5.45 -0.61
C PHE A 64 10.29 4.01 -1.14
N GLY A 65 11.02 3.69 -2.21
CA GLY A 65 10.87 2.41 -2.92
C GLY A 65 9.79 2.48 -3.99
N ASP A 66 9.24 1.34 -4.35
CA ASP A 66 8.16 1.20 -5.32
C ASP A 66 7.04 0.31 -4.76
N LEU A 67 5.87 0.35 -5.39
CA LEU A 67 4.67 -0.36 -4.96
C LEU A 67 4.52 -1.76 -5.60
N GLN A 68 5.55 -2.31 -6.26
CA GLN A 68 5.44 -3.62 -6.93
C GLN A 68 5.22 -4.80 -5.94
#